data_AF-A0A800E8D8-F1
#
_entry.id   AF-A0A800E8D8-F1
#
_cell.length_a   1.000
_cell.length_b   1.000
_cell.length_c   1.000
_cell.angle_alpha   90.00
_cell.angle_beta   90.00
_cell.angle_gamma   90.00
#
_symmetry.space_group_name_H-M   'P 1'
#
loop_
_entity.id
_entity.type
_entity.pdbx_description
1 polymer ?
#
loop_
_entity_poly.entity_id
_entity_poly.type
_entity_poly.pdbx_seq_one_letter_code
_entity_poly.pdbx_strand_id
1 'polypeptide(L)' 'MTRNIGLPVKELKKKPVENENNNPFNGSLSIRGKIFEGIVINAKAKGTVVIERESLI' A
#
# COMPACT_ATOMS: atom_id res chain seq x y z
N MET A 1 13.33 7.33 -7.88
CA MET A 1 13.64 7.84 -6.53
C MET A 1 12.42 7.57 -5.65
N THR A 2 12.59 6.93 -4.51
CA THR A 2 11.48 6.59 -3.60
C THR A 2 11.09 7.84 -2.82
N ARG A 3 9.81 8.24 -2.86
CA ARG A 3 9.34 9.42 -2.09
C ARG A 3 9.07 9.05 -0.64
N ASN A 4 9.30 10.01 0.27
CA ASN A 4 8.89 9.88 1.66
C ASN A 4 7.36 10.00 1.76
N ILE A 5 6.71 8.99 2.35
CA ILE A 5 5.24 8.91 2.49
C ILE A 5 4.73 9.41 3.85
N GLY A 6 5.62 9.88 4.74
CA GLY A 6 5.27 10.37 6.07
C GLY A 6 4.93 9.27 7.08
N LEU A 7 5.22 8.00 6.77
CA LEU A 7 5.04 6.86 7.66
C LEU A 7 6.39 6.17 7.94
N PRO A 8 6.61 5.66 9.17
CA PRO A 8 7.82 4.92 9.52
C PRO A 8 7.78 3.52 8.89
N VAL A 9 8.14 3.43 7.61
CA VAL A 9 8.21 2.17 6.86
C VAL A 9 9.65 1.85 6.46
N LYS A 10 9.97 0.56 6.36
CA LYS A 10 11.27 0.11 5.86
C LYS A 10 11.38 0.43 4.37
N GLU A 11 12.60 0.75 3.93
CA GLU A 11 12.87 1.00 2.53
C GLU A 11 12.63 -0.27 1.68
N LEU A 12 12.03 -0.08 0.50
CA LEU A 12 11.83 -1.16 -0.45
C LEU A 12 13.18 -1.60 -1.04
N LYS A 13 13.47 -2.90 -0.94
CA LYS A 13 14.65 -3.52 -1.58
C LYS A 13 14.47 -3.74 -3.08
N LYS A 14 13.23 -3.76 -3.57
CA LYS A 14 12.89 -4.05 -4.97
C LYS A 14 12.71 -2.76 -5.77
N LYS A 15 13.10 -2.80 -7.05
CA LYS A 15 12.82 -1.71 -7.99
C LYS A 15 11.31 -1.51 -8.10
N PRO A 16 10.83 -0.27 -8.08
CA PRO A 16 9.42 0.02 -8.22
C PRO A 16 8.94 -0.30 -9.64
N VAL A 17 7.67 -0.63 -9.78
CA VAL A 17 7.06 -0.94 -11.07
C VAL A 17 6.87 0.35 -11.86
N GLU A 18 7.25 0.36 -13.13
CA GLU A 18 7.06 1.50 -14.02
C GLU A 18 5.57 1.67 -14.38
N ASN A 19 5.13 2.92 -14.53
CA ASN A 19 3.75 3.30 -14.87
C ASN A 19 2.67 2.92 -13.84
N GLU A 20 3.04 2.71 -12.57
CA GLU A 20 2.09 2.45 -11.49
C GLU A 20 1.67 3.75 -10.76
N ASN A 21 0.65 4.44 -11.27
CA ASN A 21 0.18 5.72 -10.70
C ASN A 21 -0.36 5.62 -9.27
N ASN A 22 -0.89 4.44 -8.89
CA ASN A 22 -1.51 4.23 -7.59
C ASN A 22 -0.51 3.87 -6.48
N ASN A 23 0.78 3.75 -6.82
CA ASN A 23 1.81 3.38 -5.87
C ASN A 23 2.12 4.55 -4.90
N PRO A 24 2.09 4.34 -3.58
CA PRO A 24 2.38 5.39 -2.62
C PRO A 24 3.85 5.85 -2.62
N PHE A 25 4.78 5.14 -3.25
CA PHE A 25 6.21 5.47 -3.23
C PHE A 25 6.75 6.12 -4.50
N ASN A 26 6.20 5.78 -5.67
CA ASN A 26 6.61 6.34 -6.97
C ASN A 26 5.43 6.82 -7.84
N GLY A 27 4.19 6.69 -7.37
CA GLY A 27 2.98 7.21 -8.01
C GLY A 27 2.53 8.55 -7.44
N SER A 28 1.30 8.97 -7.78
CA SER A 28 0.73 10.28 -7.44
C SER A 28 -0.14 10.29 -6.18
N LEU A 29 -0.59 9.12 -5.68
CA LEU A 29 -1.56 9.04 -4.58
C LEU A 29 -0.95 9.27 -3.19
N SER A 30 -1.39 10.28 -2.46
CA SER A 30 -0.98 10.49 -1.05
C SER A 30 -1.74 9.58 -0.07
N ILE A 31 -1.03 9.07 0.94
CA ILE A 31 -1.64 8.36 2.07
C ILE A 31 -2.15 9.39 3.09
N ARG A 32 -3.41 9.26 3.50
CA ARG A 32 -4.06 10.12 4.50
C ARG A 32 -5.22 9.37 5.17
N GLY A 33 -5.62 9.78 6.37
CA GLY A 33 -6.74 9.19 7.11
C GLY A 33 -6.31 8.13 8.11
N LYS A 34 -7.13 7.09 8.28
CA LYS A 34 -6.90 6.02 9.26
C LYS A 34 -6.00 4.93 8.67
N ILE A 35 -5.04 4.46 9.47
CA ILE A 35 -4.21 3.28 9.18
C ILE A 35 -4.81 2.09 9.92
N PHE A 36 -4.83 0.92 9.28
CA PHE A 36 -5.33 -0.31 9.89
C PHE A 36 -4.52 -1.51 9.41
N GLU A 37 -4.58 -2.57 10.20
CA GLU A 37 -3.97 -3.87 9.91
C GLU A 37 -5.09 -4.92 9.73
N GLY A 38 -4.81 -5.98 8.98
CA GLY A 38 -5.78 -7.04 8.69
C GLY A 38 -5.13 -8.21 7.94
N ILE A 39 -5.92 -9.24 7.66
CA ILE A 39 -5.47 -10.49 7.02
C ILE A 39 -5.82 -10.47 5.53
N VAL A 40 -4.86 -10.80 4.66
CA VAL A 40 -5.11 -10.92 3.22
C VAL A 40 -5.86 -12.22 2.94
N ILE A 41 -7.09 -12.12 2.44
CA ILE A 41 -7.94 -13.28 2.11
C ILE A 41 -7.98 -13.59 0.61
N ASN A 42 -7.68 -12.62 -0.25
CA ASN A 42 -7.67 -12.81 -1.70
C ASN A 42 -6.68 -11.86 -2.38
N ALA A 43 -5.91 -12.38 -3.34
CA ALA A 43 -4.95 -11.62 -4.14
C ALA A 43 -5.02 -11.99 -5.64
N LYS A 44 -6.15 -12.53 -6.11
CA LYS A 44 -6.32 -12.96 -7.51
C LYS A 44 -6.40 -11.79 -8.49
N ALA A 45 -6.84 -10.61 -8.03
CA ALA A 45 -6.94 -9.42 -8.87
C ALA A 45 -5.56 -8.77 -9.06
N LYS A 46 -5.22 -8.43 -10.31
CA LYS A 46 -3.93 -7.80 -10.62
C LYS A 46 -3.83 -6.42 -9.96
N GLY A 47 -2.84 -6.24 -9.08
CA GLY A 47 -2.60 -4.97 -8.38
C GLY A 47 -3.63 -4.64 -7.30
N THR A 48 -4.37 -5.62 -6.79
CA THR A 48 -5.36 -5.42 -5.72
C THR A 48 -5.41 -6.63 -4.80
N VAL A 49 -5.54 -6.37 -3.50
CA VAL A 49 -5.73 -7.40 -2.47
C VAL A 49 -6.99 -7.11 -1.68
N VAL A 50 -7.70 -8.16 -1.28
CA VAL A 50 -8.83 -8.08 -0.35
C VAL A 50 -8.32 -8.40 1.04
N ILE A 51 -8.53 -7.47 1.97
CA ILE A 51 -8.09 -7.58 3.36
C ILE A 51 -9.34 -7.68 4.24
N GLU A 52 -9.41 -8.74 5.03
CA GLU A 52 -10.38 -8.90 6.11
C GLU A 52 -9.82 -8.31 7.39
N ARG A 53 -10.65 -7.56 8.12
CA ARG A 53 -10.32 -7.06 9.45
C ARG A 53 -11.52 -7.28 10.36
N GLU A 54 -11.26 -7.75 11.57
CA GLU A 54 -12.27 -7.73 12.61
C GLU A 54 -12.46 -6.29 13.06
N SER A 55 -13.70 -5.82 13.01
CA SER A 55 -14.08 -4.51 13.52
C SER A 55 -14.86 -4.73 14.80
N LEU A 56 -14.23 -4.47 15.94
CA LEU A 56 -14.95 -4.33 17.21
C LEU A 56 -15.72 -2.99 17.13
N ILE A 57 -16.95 -3.06 16.64
CA ILE A 57 -17.94 -1.99 16.81
C ILE A 57 -18.60 -2.21 18.17
#